data_AF-J4TCI0-F1
#
_entry.id   AF-J4TCI0-F1
#
_cell.length_a   1.000
_cell.length_b   1.000
_cell.length_c   1.000
_cell.angle_alpha   90.00
_cell.angle_beta   90.00
_cell.angle_gamma   90.00
#
_symmetry.space_group_name_H-M   'P 1'
#
loop_
_entity.id
_entity.type
_entity.pdbx_description
1 polymer ?
#
loop_
_entity_poly.entity_id
_entity_poly.type
_entity_poly.pdbx_seq_one_letter_code
_entity_poly.pdbx_strand_id
1 'polypeptide(L)'
;FALVPARPGDLHRPMNLALDRLKEILCKREQRYVGAQLTFSFERKRIMLEETEVTRGLVGRYVETYAYADGRLDVRWKGHSLPYKVFDKDQRVTHAAITENKRLGDVLAYIKERQEQPSKPDVKTNSEKNGYVRRAHGPGRRKDFMNDPAVIERRKAAMAKLDAAE
;
A
#
# COMPACT_ATOMS: atom_id res chain seq x y z
N PHE A 1 -22.05 33.07 -9.23
CA PHE A 1 -22.92 32.58 -10.33
C PHE A 1 -24.24 32.11 -9.74
N ALA A 2 -25.30 32.90 -9.89
CA ALA A 2 -26.70 32.48 -9.77
C ALA A 2 -27.58 33.55 -10.41
N LEU A 3 -28.52 33.18 -11.28
CA LEU A 3 -29.57 34.10 -11.74
C LEU A 3 -30.55 34.31 -10.58
N VAL A 4 -31.01 35.54 -10.41
CA VAL A 4 -32.04 35.87 -9.41
C VAL A 4 -33.33 35.13 -9.80
N PRO A 5 -33.96 34.40 -8.88
CA PRO A 5 -35.18 33.67 -9.18
C PRO A 5 -36.28 34.64 -9.60
N ALA A 6 -37.08 34.25 -10.60
CA ALA A 6 -38.19 35.08 -11.10
C ALA A 6 -39.30 35.30 -10.05
N ARG A 7 -39.33 34.49 -8.98
CA ARG A 7 -40.28 34.61 -7.87
C ARG A 7 -39.53 34.48 -6.54
N PRO A 8 -39.87 35.29 -5.51
CA PRO A 8 -39.17 35.28 -4.23
C PRO A 8 -39.63 34.16 -3.29
N GLY A 9 -40.72 33.44 -3.60
CA GLY A 9 -41.26 32.40 -2.74
C GLY A 9 -40.46 31.10 -2.80
N ASP A 10 -40.16 30.52 -1.64
CA ASP A 10 -39.60 29.18 -1.52
C ASP A 10 -40.70 28.13 -1.69
N LEU A 11 -40.76 27.52 -2.88
CA LEU A 11 -41.71 26.46 -3.23
C LEU A 11 -41.07 25.07 -3.17
N HIS A 12 -39.87 24.93 -2.60
CA HIS A 12 -39.23 23.63 -2.49
C HIS A 12 -39.98 22.73 -1.51
N ARG A 13 -40.11 21.46 -1.87
CA ARG A 13 -40.65 20.45 -0.97
C ARG A 13 -39.72 20.32 0.24
N PRO A 14 -40.22 20.42 1.49
CA PRO A 14 -39.39 20.21 2.66
C PRO A 14 -38.85 18.78 2.68
N MET A 15 -37.54 18.66 2.94
CA MET A 15 -36.87 17.38 3.05
C MET A 15 -37.22 16.74 4.40
N ASN A 16 -37.95 15.62 4.37
CA ASN A 16 -38.32 14.88 5.59
C ASN A 16 -37.23 13.88 6.05
N LEU A 17 -36.00 14.02 5.53
CA LEU A 17 -34.89 13.12 5.81
C LEU A 17 -33.88 13.82 6.71
N ALA A 18 -33.42 13.13 7.75
CA ALA A 18 -32.30 13.59 8.55
C ALA A 18 -31.06 13.81 7.67
N LEU A 19 -30.32 14.89 7.94
CA LEU A 19 -29.17 15.31 7.14
C LEU A 19 -28.12 14.19 6.96
N ASP A 20 -27.89 13.40 8.01
CA ASP A 20 -26.92 12.31 7.98
C ASP A 20 -27.33 11.18 7.04
N ARG A 21 -28.63 10.85 6.99
CA ARG A 21 -29.16 9.87 6.05
C ARG A 21 -29.05 10.35 4.61
N LEU A 22 -29.22 11.65 4.37
CA LEU A 22 -29.04 12.24 3.05
C LEU A 22 -27.59 12.11 2.55
N LYS A 23 -26.61 12.34 3.43
CA LYS A 23 -25.18 12.16 3.09
C LYS A 23 -24.86 10.73 2.66
N GLU A 24 -25.43 9.73 3.35
CA GLU A 24 -25.25 8.34 2.97
C GLU A 24 -25.93 7.99 1.64
N ILE A 25 -27.10 8.57 1.35
CA ILE A 25 -27.82 8.33 0.09
C ILE A 25 -27.10 8.96 -1.11
N LEU A 26 -26.58 10.18 -0.94
CA LEU A 26 -25.99 10.96 -2.03
C LEU A 26 -24.49 10.70 -2.23
N CYS A 27 -23.86 9.90 -1.38
CA CYS A 27 -22.45 9.55 -1.56
C CYS A 27 -22.24 8.64 -2.78
N LYS A 28 -21.03 8.69 -3.35
CA LYS A 28 -20.65 7.81 -4.45
C LYS A 28 -20.26 6.45 -3.89
N ARG A 29 -20.98 5.41 -4.30
CA ARG A 29 -20.74 4.02 -3.88
C ARG A 29 -20.10 3.22 -5.00
N GLU A 30 -19.00 2.54 -4.69
CA GLU A 30 -18.29 1.68 -5.64
C GLU A 30 -17.82 0.40 -4.96
N GLN A 31 -17.61 -0.67 -5.73
CA GLN A 31 -16.98 -1.89 -5.25
C GLN A 31 -15.50 -1.93 -5.67
N ARG A 32 -14.62 -2.25 -4.72
CA ARG A 32 -13.17 -2.30 -4.92
C ARG A 32 -12.61 -3.65 -4.52
N TYR A 33 -11.86 -4.26 -5.42
CA TYR A 33 -11.19 -5.54 -5.18
C TYR A 33 -10.01 -5.36 -4.22
N VAL A 34 -9.96 -6.17 -3.17
CA VAL A 34 -8.90 -6.19 -2.17
C VAL A 34 -7.80 -7.16 -2.57
N GLY A 35 -6.59 -6.64 -2.78
CA GLY A 35 -5.42 -7.45 -3.12
C GLY A 35 -4.85 -8.24 -1.93
N ALA A 36 -3.84 -9.07 -2.20
CA ALA A 36 -3.18 -9.92 -1.19
C ALA A 36 -2.60 -9.16 0.02
N GLN A 37 -2.26 -7.89 -0.14
CA GLN A 37 -1.71 -7.04 0.92
C GLN A 37 -2.80 -6.26 1.68
N LEU A 38 -4.08 -6.64 1.56
CA LEU A 38 -5.21 -5.88 2.09
C LEU A 38 -5.28 -4.44 1.58
N THR A 39 -4.85 -4.23 0.33
CA THR A 39 -4.82 -2.90 -0.30
C THR A 39 -5.63 -2.85 -1.58
N PHE A 40 -6.21 -1.69 -1.87
CA PHE A 40 -6.81 -1.37 -3.16
C PHE A 40 -6.51 0.09 -3.55
N SER A 41 -6.76 0.45 -4.81
CA SER A 41 -6.56 1.83 -5.29
C SER A 41 -7.90 2.56 -5.35
N PHE A 42 -7.92 3.82 -4.91
CA PHE A 42 -9.07 4.71 -4.95
C PHE A 42 -8.57 6.13 -5.24
N GLU A 43 -9.09 6.78 -6.28
CA GLU A 43 -8.73 8.16 -6.66
C GLU A 43 -7.23 8.48 -6.57
N ARG A 44 -6.40 7.68 -7.25
CA ARG A 44 -4.92 7.77 -7.29
C ARG A 44 -4.20 7.47 -5.96
N LYS A 45 -4.93 7.36 -4.85
CA LYS A 45 -4.42 6.94 -3.55
C LYS A 45 -4.46 5.41 -3.42
N ARG A 46 -3.56 4.87 -2.60
CA ARG A 46 -3.60 3.46 -2.18
C ARG A 46 -4.21 3.38 -0.79
N ILE A 47 -5.32 2.68 -0.67
CA ILE A 47 -5.97 2.40 0.60
C ILE A 47 -5.42 1.08 1.13
N MET A 48 -5.04 1.06 2.40
CA MET A 48 -4.49 -0.10 3.10
C MET A 48 -5.39 -0.39 4.29
N LEU A 49 -6.16 -1.48 4.24
CA LEU A 49 -6.99 -1.88 5.36
C LEU A 49 -6.10 -2.31 6.52
N GLU A 50 -6.48 -1.95 7.75
CA GLU A 50 -5.78 -2.47 8.92
C GLU A 50 -6.07 -3.95 9.10
N GLU A 51 -5.09 -4.70 9.59
CA GLU A 51 -5.20 -6.14 9.76
C GLU A 51 -6.02 -6.45 11.03
N THR A 52 -7.18 -7.04 10.83
CA THR A 52 -8.13 -7.49 11.85
C THR A 52 -8.63 -8.87 11.46
N GLU A 53 -9.31 -9.58 12.37
CA GLU A 53 -9.88 -10.90 12.08
C GLU A 53 -10.81 -10.87 10.86
N VAL A 54 -11.58 -9.80 10.71
CA VAL A 54 -12.47 -9.60 9.56
C VAL A 54 -11.69 -9.32 8.28
N THR A 55 -10.73 -8.38 8.32
CA THR A 55 -10.04 -7.93 7.10
C THR A 55 -9.11 -8.98 6.53
N ARG A 56 -8.53 -9.86 7.35
CA ARG A 56 -7.72 -11.01 6.89
C ARG A 56 -8.46 -11.89 5.88
N GLY A 57 -9.77 -12.10 6.08
CA GLY A 57 -10.61 -12.89 5.18
C GLY A 57 -11.04 -12.15 3.91
N LEU A 58 -10.74 -10.84 3.79
CA LEU A 58 -11.14 -10.02 2.64
C LEU A 58 -10.17 -10.07 1.47
N VAL A 59 -9.03 -10.75 1.60
CA VAL A 59 -8.13 -10.97 0.47
C VAL A 59 -8.88 -11.64 -0.67
N GLY A 60 -8.86 -11.02 -1.85
CA GLY A 60 -9.56 -11.53 -3.02
C GLY A 60 -11.07 -11.26 -3.03
N ARG A 61 -11.58 -10.43 -2.12
CA ARG A 61 -12.99 -10.02 -2.05
C ARG A 61 -13.16 -8.57 -2.49
N TYR A 62 -14.40 -8.18 -2.75
CA TYR A 62 -14.77 -6.81 -3.09
C TYR A 62 -15.35 -6.11 -1.87
N VAL A 63 -14.83 -4.95 -1.50
CA VAL A 63 -15.39 -4.11 -0.44
C VAL A 63 -16.15 -2.93 -1.05
N GLU A 64 -17.09 -2.36 -0.30
CA GLU A 64 -17.81 -1.16 -0.72
C GLU A 64 -17.06 0.08 -0.25
N THR A 65 -16.87 1.06 -1.14
CA THR A 65 -16.32 2.37 -0.81
C THR A 65 -17.39 3.42 -0.96
N TYR A 66 -17.55 4.24 0.07
CA TYR A 66 -18.48 5.35 0.16
C TYR A 66 -17.66 6.64 0.15
N ALA A 67 -17.69 7.35 -0.97
CA ALA A 67 -17.02 8.63 -1.12
C ALA A 67 -18.05 9.76 -0.99
N TYR A 68 -17.89 10.53 0.09
CA TYR A 68 -18.79 11.62 0.43
C TYR A 68 -18.35 12.91 -0.28
N ALA A 69 -19.27 13.85 -0.44
CA ALA A 69 -19.01 15.12 -1.13
C ALA A 69 -18.01 16.04 -0.38
N ASP A 70 -17.80 15.81 0.91
CA ASP A 70 -16.78 16.49 1.74
C ASP A 70 -15.37 15.91 1.56
N GLY A 71 -15.21 14.87 0.73
CA GLY A 71 -13.95 14.19 0.49
C GLY A 71 -13.63 13.09 1.50
N ARG A 72 -14.52 12.82 2.46
CA ARG A 72 -14.40 11.67 3.35
C ARG A 72 -14.60 10.37 2.56
N LEU A 73 -13.81 9.37 2.90
CA LEU A 73 -13.97 8.00 2.43
C LEU A 73 -14.41 7.13 3.60
N ASP A 74 -15.34 6.22 3.37
CA ASP A 74 -15.68 5.14 4.29
C ASP A 74 -15.64 3.81 3.54
N VAL A 75 -14.96 2.83 4.12
CA VAL A 75 -14.79 1.51 3.50
C VAL A 75 -15.60 0.52 4.30
N ARG A 76 -16.58 -0.10 3.67
CA ARG A 76 -17.53 -0.99 4.35
C ARG A 76 -17.47 -2.41 3.79
N TRP A 77 -17.66 -3.37 4.69
CA TRP A 77 -17.90 -4.77 4.35
C TRP A 77 -19.14 -5.26 5.09
N LYS A 78 -20.14 -5.74 4.34
CA LYS A 78 -21.44 -6.17 4.89
C LYS A 78 -22.08 -5.14 5.83
N GLY A 79 -21.92 -3.85 5.53
CA GLY A 79 -22.44 -2.74 6.34
C GLY A 79 -21.53 -2.28 7.48
N HIS A 80 -20.44 -2.99 7.80
CA HIS A 80 -19.49 -2.60 8.84
C HIS A 80 -18.35 -1.75 8.27
N SER A 81 -18.07 -0.61 8.88
CA SER A 81 -16.92 0.24 8.53
C SER A 81 -15.61 -0.45 8.94
N LEU A 82 -14.63 -0.42 8.04
CA LEU A 82 -13.33 -1.04 8.22
C LEU A 82 -12.28 0.06 8.45
N PRO A 83 -11.39 -0.13 9.44
CA PRO A 83 -10.26 0.77 9.63
C PRO A 83 -9.27 0.67 8.46
N TYR A 84 -8.73 1.81 8.03
CA TYR A 84 -7.78 1.87 6.93
C TYR A 84 -6.80 3.04 7.07
N LYS A 85 -5.67 2.91 6.39
CA LYS A 85 -4.67 3.96 6.19
C LYS A 85 -4.60 4.35 4.72
N VAL A 86 -4.34 5.62 4.47
CA VAL A 86 -4.21 6.17 3.12
C VAL A 86 -2.73 6.38 2.83
N PHE A 87 -2.25 5.77 1.75
CA PHE A 87 -0.95 6.06 1.18
C PHE A 87 -1.12 6.89 -0.08
N ASP A 88 -0.60 8.11 -0.06
CA ASP A 88 -0.61 8.99 -1.22
C ASP A 88 0.56 8.65 -2.15
N LYS A 89 0.24 8.16 -3.36
CA LYS A 89 1.25 7.81 -4.36
C LYS A 89 1.81 9.06 -5.06
N ASP A 90 1.04 10.14 -5.08
CA ASP A 90 1.40 11.39 -5.75
C ASP A 90 2.14 12.34 -4.79
N GLN A 91 2.48 11.89 -3.58
CA GLN A 91 3.39 12.62 -2.68
C GLN A 91 4.76 12.75 -3.33
N ARG A 92 4.93 13.83 -4.11
CA ARG A 92 6.20 14.22 -4.67
C ARG A 92 7.02 14.86 -3.56
N VAL A 93 8.18 14.27 -3.28
CA VAL A 93 9.24 14.98 -2.56
C VAL A 93 9.64 16.11 -3.50
N THR A 94 9.34 17.36 -3.13
CA THR A 94 9.83 18.52 -3.87
C THR A 94 11.35 18.40 -3.97
N HIS A 95 11.90 18.50 -5.18
CA HIS A 95 13.34 18.53 -5.36
C HIS A 95 13.91 19.59 -4.41
N ALA A 96 14.94 19.22 -3.64
CA ALA A 96 15.51 20.12 -2.65
C ALA A 96 15.87 21.45 -3.34
N ALA A 97 15.56 22.58 -2.69
CA ALA A 97 16.01 23.86 -3.16
C ALA A 97 17.53 23.80 -3.35
N ILE A 98 18.02 24.22 -4.52
CA ILE A 98 19.46 24.24 -4.80
C ILE A 98 20.09 25.21 -3.80
N THR A 99 20.88 24.67 -2.87
CA THR A 99 21.54 25.47 -1.83
C THR A 99 22.80 26.09 -2.38
N GLU A 100 23.02 27.37 -2.09
CA GLU A 100 24.29 28.03 -2.40
C GLU A 100 25.46 27.34 -1.71
N ASN A 101 26.64 27.35 -2.35
CA ASN A 101 27.84 26.68 -1.85
C ASN A 101 28.19 27.07 -0.40
N LYS A 102 27.98 28.35 -0.02
CA LYS A 102 28.24 28.85 1.35
C LYS A 102 27.41 28.16 2.44
N ARG A 103 26.22 27.67 2.11
CA ARG A 103 25.30 27.02 3.06
C ARG A 103 25.31 25.49 2.94
N LEU A 104 26.10 24.95 2.01
CA LEU A 104 26.14 23.52 1.73
C LEU A 104 26.61 22.72 2.95
N GLY A 105 27.61 23.22 3.69
CA GLY A 105 28.13 22.58 4.90
C GLY A 105 27.07 22.40 5.98
N ASP A 106 26.36 23.48 6.33
CA ASP A 106 25.31 23.46 7.36
C ASP A 106 24.15 22.55 6.98
N VAL A 107 23.74 22.58 5.71
CA VAL A 107 22.67 21.72 5.19
C VAL A 107 23.08 20.25 5.21
N LEU A 108 24.32 19.92 4.85
CA LEU A 108 24.85 18.56 4.94
C LEU A 108 24.95 18.08 6.39
N ALA A 109 25.36 18.94 7.32
CA ALA A 109 25.38 18.63 8.75
C ALA A 109 23.96 18.32 9.29
N TYR A 110 22.98 19.15 8.93
CA TYR A 110 21.57 18.93 9.28
C TYR A 110 21.03 17.62 8.68
N ILE A 111 21.33 17.32 7.42
CA ILE A 111 20.93 16.06 6.78
C ILE A 111 21.56 14.86 7.49
N LYS A 112 22.84 14.95 7.85
CA LYS A 112 23.56 13.89 8.57
C LYS A 112 22.91 13.61 9.92
N GLU A 113 22.62 14.65 10.71
CA GLU A 113 21.91 14.53 11.99
C GLU A 113 20.56 13.82 11.84
N ARG A 114 19.80 14.15 10.78
CA ARG A 114 18.52 13.48 10.47
C ARG A 114 18.68 12.03 10.00
N GLN A 115 19.78 11.69 9.33
CA GLN A 115 20.06 10.32 8.90
C GLN A 115 20.56 9.43 10.05
N GLU A 116 21.25 10.01 11.02
CA GLU A 116 21.71 9.33 12.24
C GLU A 116 20.57 9.05 13.23
N GLN A 117 19.44 9.77 13.13
CA GLN A 117 18.22 9.44 13.86
C GLN A 117 17.71 8.04 13.46
N PRO A 118 17.63 7.08 14.39
CA PRO A 118 17.28 5.70 14.06
C PRO A 118 15.79 5.59 13.76
N SER A 119 15.41 5.51 12.47
CA SER A 119 14.01 5.27 12.09
C SER A 119 13.81 4.55 10.75
N LYS A 120 14.74 3.70 10.31
CA LYS A 120 14.49 2.87 9.11
C LYS A 120 14.59 1.39 9.46
N PRO A 121 13.48 0.62 9.35
CA PRO A 121 13.61 -0.83 9.32
C PRO A 121 14.48 -1.22 8.11
N ASP A 122 15.26 -2.29 8.26
CA ASP A 122 16.03 -2.85 7.14
C ASP A 122 15.05 -3.36 6.06
N VAL A 123 14.84 -2.55 5.02
CA VAL A 123 13.93 -2.89 3.92
C VAL A 123 14.72 -3.69 2.91
N LYS A 124 14.52 -5.02 2.92
CA LYS A 124 15.09 -5.91 1.91
C LYS A 124 14.78 -5.41 0.50
N THR A 125 15.81 -5.29 -0.33
CA THR A 125 15.67 -4.94 -1.75
C THR A 125 14.88 -6.03 -2.48
N ASN A 126 14.27 -5.72 -3.64
CA ASN A 126 13.55 -6.74 -4.42
C ASN A 126 14.46 -7.92 -4.81
N SER A 127 15.75 -7.67 -5.04
CA SER A 127 16.76 -8.72 -5.26
C SER A 127 16.95 -9.62 -4.04
N GLU A 128 17.04 -9.05 -2.85
CA GLU A 128 17.18 -9.83 -1.60
C GLU A 128 15.91 -10.62 -1.27
N LYS A 129 14.72 -10.02 -1.49
CA LYS A 129 13.45 -10.74 -1.36
C LYS A 129 13.34 -11.92 -2.32
N ASN A 130 13.85 -11.75 -3.54
CA ASN A 130 13.82 -12.79 -4.58
C ASN A 130 15.00 -13.77 -4.49
N GLY A 131 15.88 -13.65 -3.48
CA GLY A 131 17.05 -14.53 -3.32
C GLY A 131 18.08 -14.41 -4.45
N TYR A 132 18.19 -13.25 -5.09
CA TYR A 132 19.14 -13.03 -6.17
C TYR A 132 20.58 -13.12 -5.66
N VAL A 133 21.34 -14.08 -6.18
CA VAL A 133 22.78 -14.20 -5.94
C VAL A 133 23.53 -13.63 -7.14
N ARG A 134 24.32 -12.58 -6.91
CA ARG A 134 25.22 -12.03 -7.94
C ARG A 134 26.18 -13.12 -8.40
N ARG A 135 26.25 -13.35 -9.71
CA ARG A 135 27.23 -14.25 -10.31
C ARG A 135 28.58 -13.53 -10.36
N ALA A 136 29.66 -14.23 -9.98
CA ALA A 136 31.01 -13.66 -9.98
C ALA A 136 31.55 -13.36 -11.40
N HIS A 137 31.03 -14.05 -12.42
CA HIS A 137 31.38 -13.85 -13.82
C HIS A 137 30.08 -13.60 -14.60
N GLY A 138 30.13 -12.77 -15.65
CA GLY A 138 29.01 -12.19 -16.40
C GLY A 138 27.99 -13.19 -17.01
N PRO A 139 27.31 -12.86 -18.12
CA PRO A 139 26.26 -13.73 -18.67
C PRO A 139 26.87 -15.00 -19.30
N GLY A 140 27.13 -16.00 -18.45
CA GLY A 140 27.68 -17.30 -18.81
C GLY A 140 26.78 -18.46 -18.39
N ARG A 141 27.21 -19.67 -18.78
CA ARG A 141 26.52 -20.96 -18.58
C ARG A 141 25.99 -21.09 -17.14
N ARG A 142 24.72 -21.50 -17.01
CA ARG A 142 24.03 -21.74 -15.73
C ARG A 142 24.89 -22.67 -14.87
N LYS A 143 25.00 -22.42 -13.55
CA LYS A 143 25.64 -23.35 -12.61
C LYS A 143 25.03 -24.74 -12.82
N ASP A 144 25.89 -25.74 -12.96
CA ASP A 144 25.47 -27.13 -13.09
C ASP A 144 24.77 -27.56 -11.79
N PHE A 145 23.51 -27.97 -11.91
CA PHE A 145 22.68 -28.39 -10.78
C PHE A 145 23.30 -29.58 -10.04
N MET A 146 24.09 -30.41 -10.73
CA MET A 146 24.74 -31.58 -10.12
C MET A 146 25.86 -31.22 -9.14
N ASN A 147 26.45 -30.02 -9.26
CA ASN A 147 27.52 -29.53 -8.38
C ASN A 147 27.03 -28.49 -7.36
N ASP A 148 25.72 -28.30 -7.20
CA ASP A 148 25.17 -27.39 -6.19
C ASP A 148 25.31 -28.02 -4.79
N PRO A 149 25.96 -27.34 -3.81
CA PRO A 149 26.17 -27.87 -2.47
C PRO A 149 24.87 -28.30 -1.78
N ALA A 150 23.75 -27.60 -2.01
CA ALA A 150 22.47 -27.96 -1.43
C ALA A 150 21.91 -29.28 -2.01
N VAL A 151 22.17 -29.54 -3.30
CA VAL A 151 21.76 -30.77 -3.99
C VAL A 151 22.62 -31.95 -3.52
N ILE A 152 23.93 -31.73 -3.35
CA ILE A 152 24.86 -32.73 -2.84
C ILE A 152 24.48 -33.16 -1.42
N GLU A 153 24.23 -32.21 -0.52
CA GLU A 153 23.79 -32.49 0.86
C GLU A 153 22.48 -33.26 0.91
N ARG A 154 21.50 -32.89 0.07
CA ARG A 154 20.22 -33.59 0.00
C ARG A 154 20.38 -35.04 -0.49
N ARG A 155 21.30 -35.29 -1.42
CA ARG A 155 21.62 -36.63 -1.93
C ARG A 155 22.30 -37.48 -0.87
N LYS A 156 23.27 -36.92 -0.15
CA LYS A 156 23.93 -37.59 0.99
C LYS A 156 22.93 -37.94 2.10
N ALA A 157 22.04 -37.02 2.45
CA ALA A 157 21.00 -37.26 3.45
C ALA A 157 20.00 -38.33 3.01
N ALA A 158 19.69 -38.42 1.71
CA ALA A 158 18.85 -39.48 1.17
C ALA A 158 19.55 -40.85 1.21
N MET A 159 20.85 -40.91 0.89
CA MET A 159 21.62 -42.16 0.99
C MET A 159 21.77 -42.62 2.46
N ALA A 160 22.11 -41.70 3.37
CA ALA A 160 22.20 -42.02 4.80
C ALA A 160 20.86 -42.51 5.39
N LYS A 161 19.72 -42.08 4.84
CA LYS A 161 18.40 -42.60 5.24
C LYS A 161 18.11 -44.00 4.71
N LEU A 162 18.68 -44.37 3.56
CA LEU A 162 18.56 -45.72 3.03
C LEU A 162 19.46 -46.68 3.82
N ASP A 163 20.69 -46.27 4.12
CA ASP A 163 21.64 -47.05 4.93
C ASP A 163 21.14 -47.28 6.37
N ALA A 164 20.33 -46.37 6.91
CA ALA A 164 19.72 -46.50 8.24
C ALA A 164 18.41 -47.33 8.26
N ALA A 165 17.91 -47.73 7.08
CA ALA A 165 16.69 -48.54 6.93
C ALA A 165 16.97 -50.02 6.61
N GLU A 166 18.24 -50.38 6.37
CA GLU A 166 18.77 -51.77 6.35
C GLU A 166 19.28 -52.17 7.75
#